data_AF-A0A522RTW9-F1
#
_entry.id   AF-A0A522RTW9-F1
#
_cell.length_a   1.000
_cell.length_b   1.000
_cell.length_c   1.000
_cell.angle_alpha   90.00
_cell.angle_beta   90.00
_cell.angle_gamma   90.00
#
_symmetry.space_group_name_H-M   'P 1'
#
loop_
_entity.id
_entity.type
_entity.pdbx_description
1 polymer ?
#
loop_
_entity_poly.entity_id
_entity_poly.type
_entity_poly.pdbx_seq_one_letter_code
_entity_poly.pdbx_strand_id
1 'polypeptide(L)'
;MTTAGAGTAGATRTCPHCRETILESAEVCPACNHRLRYGGPAAELGAAAALTPLRVEGSFRNPDSGAWEYSMVLTIRNERGEEIARRLVGVGAMQPGEQRSFTLGVEMNPGGKRTRH
;
A
#
# COMPACT_ATOMS: atom_id res chain seq x y z
N MET A 1 19.62 21.21 -19.85
CA MET A 1 19.14 20.77 -18.53
C MET A 1 17.87 19.98 -18.76
N THR A 2 17.95 18.65 -18.72
CA THR A 2 16.79 17.76 -18.87
C THR A 2 16.11 17.64 -17.52
N THR A 3 14.92 18.21 -17.40
CA THR A 3 14.01 17.99 -16.27
C THR A 3 13.75 16.49 -16.14
N ALA A 4 14.18 15.88 -15.03
CA ALA A 4 13.75 14.54 -14.66
C ALA A 4 12.22 14.60 -14.53
N GLY A 5 11.52 14.03 -15.49
CA GLY A 5 10.06 14.05 -15.53
C GLY A 5 9.52 13.38 -14.27
N ALA A 6 8.61 14.07 -13.57
CA ALA A 6 7.72 13.40 -12.64
C ALA A 6 7.06 12.24 -13.40
N GLY A 7 7.24 11.01 -12.94
CA GLY A 7 6.69 9.82 -13.61
C GLY A 7 5.19 9.98 -13.87
N THR A 8 4.70 9.32 -14.92
CA THR A 8 3.27 9.32 -15.26
C THR A 8 2.46 8.87 -14.05
N ALA A 9 1.39 9.59 -13.69
CA ALA A 9 0.55 9.20 -12.56
C ALA A 9 0.09 7.72 -12.68
N GLY A 10 0.32 6.94 -11.63
CA GLY A 10 0.02 5.51 -11.61
C GLY A 10 1.08 4.61 -12.28
N ALA A 11 2.18 5.15 -12.78
CA ALA A 11 3.32 4.32 -13.21
C ALA A 11 3.85 3.51 -12.03
N THR A 12 4.18 2.24 -12.28
CA THR A 12 4.65 1.30 -11.26
C THR A 12 6.02 0.74 -11.59
N ARG A 13 6.76 0.34 -10.56
CA ARG A 13 8.05 -0.38 -10.65
C ARG A 13 8.10 -1.51 -9.61
N THR A 14 9.05 -2.42 -9.75
CA THR A 14 9.31 -3.47 -8.74
C THR A 14 10.28 -2.97 -7.67
N CYS A 15 9.94 -3.17 -6.40
CA CYS A 15 10.83 -2.88 -5.28
C CYS A 15 12.08 -3.77 -5.32
N PRO A 16 13.31 -3.21 -5.21
CA PRO A 16 14.54 -4.00 -5.30
C PRO A 16 14.80 -4.82 -4.03
N HIS A 17 14.11 -4.51 -2.93
CA HIS A 17 14.31 -5.17 -1.63
C HIS A 17 13.35 -6.36 -1.44
N CYS A 18 12.05 -6.13 -1.64
CA CYS A 18 11.01 -7.13 -1.39
C CYS A 18 10.30 -7.63 -2.65
N ARG A 19 10.60 -7.07 -3.83
CA ARG A 19 9.98 -7.40 -5.13
C ARG A 19 8.49 -7.06 -5.26
N GLU A 20 7.91 -6.34 -4.30
CA GLU A 20 6.54 -5.85 -4.40
C GLU A 20 6.40 -4.82 -5.55
N THR A 21 5.22 -4.76 -6.17
CA THR A 21 4.90 -3.72 -7.15
C THR A 21 4.53 -2.43 -6.43
N ILE A 22 5.25 -1.36 -6.69
CA ILE A 22 5.10 -0.07 -6.02
C ILE A 22 4.96 1.06 -7.04
N LEU A 23 4.46 2.22 -6.60
CA LEU A 23 4.45 3.41 -7.45
C LEU A 23 5.88 3.81 -7.83
N GLU A 24 6.05 4.26 -9.07
CA GLU A 24 7.32 4.76 -9.55
C GLU A 24 7.79 5.95 -8.69
N SER A 25 6.87 6.80 -8.26
CA SER A 25 7.15 7.95 -7.39
C SER A 25 7.46 7.60 -5.92
N ALA A 26 7.43 6.33 -5.52
CA ALA A 26 7.68 5.95 -4.14
C ALA A 26 9.15 6.16 -3.76
N GLU A 27 9.42 6.99 -2.76
CA GLU A 27 10.75 7.10 -2.16
C GLU A 27 10.99 6.04 -1.10
N VAL A 28 9.95 5.58 -0.41
CA VAL A 28 10.00 4.48 0.55
C VAL A 28 9.03 3.40 0.07
N CYS A 29 9.46 2.13 0.08
CA CYS A 29 8.57 1.04 -0.26
C CYS A 29 7.51 0.86 0.85
N PRO A 30 6.20 0.94 0.56
CA PRO A 30 5.16 0.79 1.58
C PRO A 30 5.06 -0.63 2.16
N ALA A 31 5.58 -1.64 1.44
CA ALA A 31 5.55 -3.02 1.90
C ALA A 31 6.71 -3.37 2.85
N CYS A 32 7.93 -2.88 2.59
CA CYS A 32 9.12 -3.24 3.36
C CYS A 32 9.78 -2.08 4.12
N ASN A 33 9.23 -0.86 4.03
CA ASN A 33 9.74 0.36 4.68
C ASN A 33 11.18 0.75 4.33
N HIS A 34 11.79 0.15 3.31
CA HIS A 34 13.14 0.52 2.87
C HIS A 34 13.09 1.77 1.98
N ARG A 35 14.02 2.69 2.23
CA ARG A 35 14.26 3.87 1.39
C ARG A 35 14.85 3.43 0.05
N LEU A 36 14.19 3.85 -1.02
CA LEU A 36 14.52 3.55 -2.40
C LEU A 36 15.42 4.66 -2.97
N ARG A 37 16.49 4.27 -3.66
CA ARG A 37 17.47 5.21 -4.23
C ARG A 37 17.16 5.56 -5.69
N TYR A 38 15.89 5.87 -5.98
CA TYR A 38 15.44 6.18 -7.35
C TYR A 38 15.30 7.69 -7.63
N GLY A 39 15.48 8.55 -6.63
CA GLY A 39 15.40 9.99 -6.79
C GLY A 39 16.60 10.58 -7.55
N GLY A 40 16.35 11.38 -8.57
CA GLY A 40 17.28 12.43 -8.99
C GLY A 40 17.07 13.70 -8.14
N PRO A 41 17.96 14.71 -8.22
CA PRO A 41 17.91 15.93 -7.38
C PRO A 41 16.60 16.75 -7.49
N ALA A 42 15.71 16.42 -8.42
CA ALA A 42 14.37 17.01 -8.53
C ALA A 42 13.32 16.41 -7.56
N ALA A 43 13.58 15.26 -6.95
CA ALA A 43 12.68 14.64 -5.96
C ALA A 43 12.71 15.34 -4.60
N GLU A 44 13.80 16.06 -4.29
CA GLU A 44 13.97 16.78 -3.02
C GLU A 44 13.19 18.11 -2.95
N LEU A 45 12.75 18.64 -4.10
CA LEU A 45 12.04 19.92 -4.19
C LEU A 45 10.53 19.72 -4.24
N GLY A 46 9.94 19.45 -3.06
CA GLY A 46 8.50 19.68 -2.83
C GLY A 46 7.59 18.46 -2.99
N ALA A 47 7.98 17.31 -2.45
CA ALA A 47 7.01 16.26 -2.17
C ALA A 47 5.99 16.80 -1.16
N ALA A 48 4.80 17.18 -1.63
CA ALA A 48 3.68 17.47 -0.74
C ALA A 48 3.46 16.26 0.16
N ALA A 49 3.18 16.51 1.45
CA ALA A 49 3.02 15.45 2.44
C ALA A 49 1.99 14.43 1.95
N ALA A 50 2.36 13.14 2.02
CA ALA A 50 1.44 12.05 1.79
C ALA A 50 0.22 12.20 2.70
N LEU A 51 -0.98 12.01 2.15
CA LEU A 51 -2.22 11.99 2.92
C LEU A 51 -2.59 10.54 3.22
N THR A 52 -3.12 10.28 4.41
CA THR A 52 -3.69 8.97 4.78
C THR A 52 -5.21 9.11 4.94
N PRO A 53 -5.99 9.16 3.84
CA PRO A 53 -7.44 9.36 3.88
C PRO A 53 -8.20 8.29 4.65
N LEU A 54 -7.64 7.07 4.77
CA LEU A 54 -8.27 5.97 5.48
C LEU A 54 -7.23 5.20 6.28
N ARG A 55 -7.52 5.03 7.57
CA ARG A 55 -6.80 4.15 8.47
C ARG A 55 -7.81 3.35 9.27
N VAL A 56 -7.73 2.03 9.17
CA VAL A 56 -8.55 1.09 9.94
C VAL A 56 -7.63 0.27 10.81
N GLU A 57 -7.86 0.32 12.11
CA GLU A 57 -7.14 -0.47 13.10
C GLU A 57 -8.16 -1.35 13.81
N GLY A 58 -7.81 -2.61 13.95
CA GLY A 58 -8.69 -3.59 14.56
C GLY A 58 -7.91 -4.72 15.18
N SER A 59 -8.59 -5.43 16.07
CA SER A 59 -8.09 -6.69 16.58
C SER A 59 -9.23 -7.66 16.73
N PHE A 60 -8.91 -8.94 16.65
CA PHE A 60 -9.85 -10.01 16.93
C PHE A 60 -9.14 -11.07 17.77
N ARG A 61 -9.93 -11.72 18.61
CA ARG A 61 -9.49 -12.77 19.54
C ARG A 61 -10.22 -14.04 19.18
N ASN A 62 -9.56 -15.19 19.34
CA ASN A 62 -10.26 -16.47 19.28
C ASN A 62 -11.27 -16.54 20.44
N PRO A 63 -12.58 -16.60 20.17
CA PRO A 63 -13.61 -16.57 21.21
C PRO A 63 -13.77 -17.92 21.94
N ASP A 64 -13.21 -19.01 21.40
CA ASP A 64 -13.52 -20.36 21.83
C ASP A 64 -12.32 -21.09 22.44
N SER A 65 -12.61 -22.26 23.02
CA SER A 65 -11.63 -23.19 23.58
C SER A 65 -10.90 -24.05 22.53
N GLY A 66 -11.26 -23.95 21.24
CA GLY A 66 -10.64 -24.68 20.13
C GLY A 66 -9.80 -23.78 19.21
N ALA A 67 -8.98 -24.37 18.33
CA ALA A 67 -8.23 -23.61 17.33
C ALA A 67 -9.16 -23.12 16.20
N TRP A 68 -8.96 -21.88 15.75
CA TRP A 68 -9.76 -21.25 14.69
C TRP A 68 -8.91 -20.82 13.52
N GLU A 69 -9.34 -21.12 12.29
CA GLU A 69 -8.69 -20.62 11.07
C GLU A 69 -9.31 -19.30 10.61
N TYR A 70 -8.50 -18.46 9.97
CA TYR A 70 -8.95 -17.18 9.44
C TYR A 70 -8.30 -16.88 8.09
N SER A 71 -9.02 -16.08 7.30
CA SER A 71 -8.51 -15.46 6.08
C SER A 71 -8.84 -13.97 6.08
N MET A 72 -7.88 -13.16 5.65
CA MET A 72 -8.01 -11.71 5.52
C MET A 72 -8.04 -11.36 4.03
N VAL A 73 -9.14 -10.78 3.57
CA VAL A 73 -9.33 -10.41 2.17
C VAL A 73 -9.61 -8.91 2.07
N LEU A 74 -8.82 -8.20 1.26
CA LEU A 74 -9.08 -6.82 0.88
C LEU A 74 -9.79 -6.79 -0.47
N THR A 75 -10.90 -6.06 -0.53
CA THR A 75 -11.66 -5.83 -1.76
C THR A 75 -11.71 -4.33 -2.05
N ILE A 76 -11.41 -3.93 -3.27
CA ILE A 76 -11.50 -2.55 -3.73
C ILE A 76 -12.66 -2.47 -4.72
N ARG A 77 -13.57 -1.51 -4.52
CA ARG A 77 -14.71 -1.25 -5.39
C ARG A 77 -14.63 0.15 -6.00
N ASN A 78 -15.14 0.31 -7.21
CA ASN A 78 -15.29 1.61 -7.85
C ASN A 78 -16.56 2.35 -7.37
N GLU A 79 -16.84 3.53 -7.94
CA GLU A 79 -17.99 4.36 -7.56
C GLU A 79 -19.34 3.73 -7.90
N ARG A 80 -19.36 2.75 -8.82
CA ARG A 80 -20.55 1.96 -9.18
C ARG A 80 -20.78 0.76 -8.24
N GLY A 81 -19.87 0.53 -7.30
CA GLY A 81 -19.89 -0.62 -6.41
C GLY A 81 -19.33 -1.91 -7.03
N GLU A 82 -18.75 -1.85 -8.23
CA GLU A 82 -18.15 -3.00 -8.89
C GLU A 82 -16.78 -3.32 -8.28
N GLU A 83 -16.49 -4.60 -8.04
CA GLU A 83 -15.19 -5.07 -7.52
C GLU A 83 -14.11 -4.92 -8.60
N ILE A 84 -13.14 -4.02 -8.36
CA ILE A 84 -12.01 -3.77 -9.27
C ILE A 84 -10.72 -4.46 -8.83
N ALA A 85 -10.64 -4.91 -7.57
CA ALA A 85 -9.55 -5.74 -7.10
C ALA A 85 -9.97 -6.58 -5.88
N ARG A 86 -9.40 -7.79 -5.78
CA ARG A 86 -9.48 -8.68 -4.62
C ARG A 86 -8.10 -9.19 -4.28
N ARG A 87 -7.69 -9.10 -3.00
CA ARG A 87 -6.38 -9.54 -2.53
C ARG A 87 -6.52 -10.34 -1.23
N LEU A 88 -5.95 -11.54 -1.20
CA LEU A 88 -5.73 -12.28 0.04
C LEU A 88 -4.50 -11.68 0.73
N VAL A 89 -4.69 -11.11 1.91
CA VAL A 89 -3.66 -10.38 2.66
C VAL A 89 -2.97 -11.26 3.69
N GLY A 90 -3.70 -12.22 4.25
CA GLY A 90 -3.17 -13.16 5.24
C GLY A 90 -4.11 -14.31 5.50
N VAL A 91 -3.55 -15.45 5.90
CA VAL A 91 -4.28 -16.64 6.36
C VAL A 91 -3.54 -17.24 7.55
N GLY A 92 -4.24 -17.95 8.41
CA GLY A 92 -3.60 -18.73 9.46
C GLY A 92 -4.59 -19.31 10.45
N ALA A 93 -4.08 -19.77 11.59
CA ALA A 93 -4.87 -20.31 12.69
C ALA A 93 -4.57 -19.58 14.00
N MET A 94 -5.55 -19.51 14.90
CA MET A 94 -5.46 -18.93 16.24
C MET A 94 -5.73 -20.00 17.27
N GLN A 95 -4.84 -20.14 18.25
CA GLN A 95 -5.08 -20.96 19.43
C GLN A 95 -6.06 -20.27 20.39
N PRO A 96 -6.66 -21.01 21.34
CA PRO A 96 -7.57 -20.44 22.33
C PRO A 96 -6.95 -19.27 23.08
N GLY A 97 -7.69 -18.16 23.17
CA GLY A 97 -7.24 -16.95 23.85
C GLY A 97 -6.19 -16.12 23.09
N GLU A 98 -5.68 -16.55 21.93
CA GLU A 98 -4.82 -15.70 21.10
C GLU A 98 -5.59 -14.48 20.58
N GLN A 99 -4.88 -13.37 20.39
CA GLN A 99 -5.39 -12.15 19.77
C GLN A 99 -4.45 -11.73 18.64
N ARG A 100 -5.02 -11.24 17.54
CA ARG A 100 -4.27 -10.60 16.46
C ARG A 100 -4.79 -9.20 16.23
N SER A 101 -3.86 -8.29 15.97
CA SER A 101 -4.15 -6.91 15.59
C SER A 101 -3.74 -6.69 14.14
N PHE A 102 -4.48 -5.85 13.44
CA PHE A 102 -4.23 -5.50 12.06
C PHE A 102 -4.44 -4.00 11.84
N THR A 103 -3.69 -3.47 10.88
CA THR A 103 -3.79 -2.09 10.44
C THR A 103 -3.86 -2.08 8.92
N LEU A 104 -4.89 -1.42 8.38
CA LEU A 104 -5.00 -1.10 6.97
C LEU A 104 -4.87 0.42 6.81
N GLY A 105 -3.92 0.86 6.00
CA GLY A 105 -3.73 2.25 5.62
C GLY A 105 -3.89 2.42 4.12
N VAL A 106 -4.57 3.49 3.71
CA VAL A 106 -4.56 3.98 2.33
C VAL A 106 -3.74 5.26 2.34
N GLU A 107 -2.64 5.28 1.60
CA GLU A 107 -1.78 6.46 1.44
C GLU A 107 -1.94 7.03 0.03
N MET A 108 -2.05 8.36 -0.05
CA MET A 108 -2.24 9.09 -1.30
C MET A 108 -1.16 10.17 -1.44
N ASN A 109 -0.54 10.19 -2.61
CA ASN A 109 0.39 11.23 -3.03
C ASN A 109 -0.17 11.94 -4.27
N PRO A 110 0.09 13.24 -4.47
CA PRO A 110 -0.25 13.89 -5.73
C PRO A 110 0.39 13.17 -6.91
N GLY A 111 -0.41 12.86 -7.94
CA GLY A 111 0.11 12.28 -9.18
C GLY A 111 0.88 13.31 -10.01
N GLY A 112 1.95 12.89 -10.68
CA GLY A 112 2.64 13.72 -11.67
C GLY A 112 1.69 14.15 -12.79
N LYS A 113 1.90 15.36 -13.34
CA LYS A 113 1.06 15.87 -14.45
C LYS A 113 1.17 14.93 -15.66
N ARG A 114 0.04 14.42 -16.15
CA ARG A 114 -0.02 13.73 -17.45
C ARG A 114 0.25 14.77 -18.55
N THR A 115 1.40 14.72 -19.21
CA THR A 115 1.61 15.41 -20.48
C THR A 115 0.74 14.72 -21.54
N ARG A 116 -0.30 15.40 -22.02
CA ARG A 116 -1.04 14.96 -23.21
C ARG A 116 -0.08 15.09 -24.40
N HIS A 117 0.22 13.98 -25.07
CA HIS A 117 0.73 13.98 -26.44
C HIS A 117 -0.46 14.01 -27.39
#